data_AF-A0AAF0GWX8-F1
#
_entry.id   AF-A0AAF0GWX8-F1
#
_cell.length_a   1.000
_cell.length_b   1.000
_cell.length_c   1.000
_cell.angle_alpha   90.00
_cell.angle_beta   90.00
_cell.angle_gamma   90.00
#
_symmetry.space_group_name_H-M   'P 1'
#
loop_
_entity.id
_entity.type
_entity.pdbx_description
1 polymer ?
#
loop_
_entity_poly.entity_id
_entity_poly.type
_entity_poly.pdbx_seq_one_letter_code
_entity_poly.pdbx_strand_id
1 'polypeptide(L)'
;MSKVMKALRGSVDPLENDLARVYDHWQEVKRSRGQQAGLGYEPRDINALGAVSVISSRVLNASAGFEEIDPNQSYEALVLKYAERFSGDVIAAAQKRLKLGASKINQFRRQDIQFFIKSSAIELLRENGVRSSTESWVGREAHLPELHRENSYADEILEKGFLGLVWLHEQEKDGERGRGLTALVAFGPLQRGRVALILDAMFFGRPVGKELLEAHKDDGGFISRIGASRHSRIWPISDGDVDVLLSAVREKTHKIAVYESLSPDPREALNLEKIEDTTALRQVVLRRYQTAFRQALLNKRSNCCAITGTSELSVLEAAHIIPYSERFADRDKLENGLLLRSDIHKLFDAHLISINPKTKEVEVSDRIGSSDYLCLRGKAIADEVSQKSLDFHFENFQKQRLDLPAEWTRPPTRRPP
;
A
#
# COMPACT_ATOMS: atom_id res chain seq x y z
N MET A 1 17.95 28.90 -0.34
CA MET A 1 18.94 27.88 -0.74
C MET A 1 19.69 27.41 0.51
N SER A 2 19.68 26.11 0.82
CA SER A 2 20.31 25.58 2.05
C SER A 2 21.82 25.89 2.09
N LYS A 3 22.38 26.14 3.29
CA LYS A 3 23.85 26.30 3.49
C LYS A 3 24.64 25.12 2.91
N VAL A 4 24.06 23.92 3.01
CA VAL A 4 24.66 22.68 2.48
C VAL A 4 24.69 22.67 0.95
N MET A 5 23.66 23.17 0.27
CA MET A 5 23.67 23.28 -1.19
C MET A 5 24.72 24.29 -1.68
N LYS A 6 24.92 25.38 -0.95
CA LYS A 6 26.01 26.33 -1.25
C LYS A 6 27.38 25.67 -1.07
N ALA A 7 27.55 24.88 -0.02
CA ALA A 7 28.78 24.13 0.24
C ALA A 7 29.05 23.08 -0.84
N LEU A 8 28.07 22.25 -1.20
CA LEU A 8 28.21 21.23 -2.24
C LEU A 8 28.52 21.83 -3.62
N ARG A 9 27.85 22.93 -4.02
CA ARG A 9 28.16 23.62 -5.28
C ARG A 9 29.56 24.25 -5.31
N GLY A 10 30.02 24.75 -4.16
CA GLY A 10 31.34 25.36 -4.02
C GLY A 10 32.44 24.38 -3.63
N SER A 11 32.13 23.09 -3.51
CA SER A 11 33.11 22.08 -3.11
C SER A 11 34.12 21.83 -4.22
N VAL A 12 35.37 21.64 -3.81
CA VAL A 12 36.44 21.18 -4.70
C VAL A 12 36.34 19.68 -5.01
N ASP A 13 35.51 18.95 -4.27
CA ASP A 13 35.25 17.53 -4.51
C ASP A 13 34.26 17.36 -5.68
N PRO A 14 34.67 16.74 -6.81
CA PRO A 14 33.78 16.51 -7.95
C PRO A 14 32.52 15.72 -7.59
N LEU A 15 32.60 14.78 -6.65
CA LEU A 15 31.43 14.01 -6.23
C LEU A 15 30.39 14.89 -5.55
N GLU A 16 30.82 15.82 -4.69
CA GLU A 16 29.91 16.75 -4.00
C GLU A 16 29.29 17.76 -4.97
N ASN A 17 30.05 18.20 -5.98
CA ASN A 17 29.57 19.10 -7.01
C ASN A 17 28.55 18.42 -7.94
N ASP A 18 28.80 17.17 -8.33
CA ASP A 18 27.83 16.35 -9.06
C ASP A 18 26.59 16.04 -8.22
N LEU A 19 26.76 15.78 -6.92
CA LEU A 19 25.66 15.59 -6.00
C LEU A 19 24.78 16.85 -5.90
N ALA A 20 25.37 18.04 -5.90
CA ALA A 20 24.63 19.29 -5.97
C ALA A 20 23.77 19.37 -7.25
N ARG A 21 24.30 18.93 -8.40
CA ARG A 21 23.53 18.87 -9.65
C ARG A 21 22.37 17.88 -9.58
N VAL A 22 22.58 16.70 -9.00
CA VAL A 22 21.51 15.71 -8.76
C VAL A 22 20.40 16.31 -7.90
N TYR A 23 20.77 17.00 -6.82
CA TYR A 23 19.79 17.69 -5.95
C TYR A 23 19.09 18.85 -6.65
N ASP A 24 19.79 19.65 -7.44
CA ASP A 24 19.20 20.74 -8.20
C ASP A 24 18.19 20.22 -9.22
N HIS A 25 18.54 19.17 -9.95
CA HIS A 25 17.63 18.52 -10.87
C HIS A 25 16.41 17.95 -10.15
N TRP A 26 16.60 17.31 -9.00
CA TRP A 26 15.48 16.80 -8.20
C TRP A 26 14.55 17.92 -7.72
N GLN A 27 15.08 19.04 -7.26
CA GLN A 27 14.29 20.19 -6.89
C GLN A 27 13.54 20.78 -8.08
N GLU A 28 14.15 20.79 -9.27
CA GLU A 28 13.51 21.26 -10.50
C GLU A 28 12.37 20.34 -10.94
N VAL A 29 12.57 19.02 -10.90
CA VAL A 29 11.50 18.03 -11.14
C VAL A 29 10.35 18.20 -10.15
N LYS A 30 10.63 18.56 -8.89
CA LYS A 30 9.57 18.89 -7.91
C LYS A 30 8.84 20.19 -8.28
N ARG A 31 9.57 21.24 -8.69
CA ARG A 31 8.96 22.51 -9.13
C ARG A 31 8.06 22.33 -10.33
N SER A 32 8.50 21.58 -11.34
CA SER A 32 7.73 21.35 -12.57
C SER A 32 6.45 20.54 -12.33
N ARG A 33 6.38 19.80 -11.22
CA ARG A 33 5.19 19.05 -10.76
C ARG A 33 4.34 19.81 -9.73
N GLY A 34 4.61 21.11 -9.51
CA GLY A 34 3.90 21.93 -8.52
C GLY A 34 4.14 21.55 -7.05
N GLN A 35 5.19 20.76 -6.77
CA GLN A 35 5.52 20.30 -5.42
C GLN A 35 6.49 21.26 -4.73
N GLN A 36 6.52 21.23 -3.38
CA GLN A 36 7.46 22.03 -2.61
C GLN A 36 8.90 21.55 -2.88
N ALA A 37 9.69 22.42 -3.50
CA ALA A 37 11.08 22.15 -3.85
C ALA A 37 11.98 22.12 -2.61
N GLY A 38 12.05 20.97 -1.95
CA GLY A 38 12.87 20.74 -0.75
C GLY A 38 13.66 19.44 -0.82
N LEU A 39 14.79 19.40 -0.12
CA LEU A 39 15.67 18.23 -0.05
C LEU A 39 15.40 17.33 1.16
N GLY A 40 14.35 17.62 1.95
CA GLY A 40 14.03 16.85 3.16
C GLY A 40 15.19 16.82 4.16
N TYR A 41 15.54 15.61 4.63
CA TYR A 41 16.64 15.39 5.57
C TYR A 41 18.03 15.38 4.92
N GLU A 42 18.13 15.37 3.59
CA GLU A 42 19.41 15.24 2.89
C GLU A 42 20.43 16.31 3.31
N PRO A 43 20.10 17.61 3.46
CA PRO A 43 21.07 18.59 3.94
C PRO A 43 21.58 18.28 5.35
N ARG A 44 20.71 17.81 6.25
CA ARG A 44 21.10 17.45 7.61
C ARG A 44 22.03 16.24 7.60
N ASP A 45 21.67 15.21 6.84
CA ASP A 45 22.42 13.96 6.80
C ASP A 45 23.77 14.13 6.10
N ILE A 46 23.84 14.93 5.04
CA ILE A 46 25.10 15.30 4.39
C ILE A 46 26.01 16.06 5.36
N ASN A 47 25.46 16.99 6.12
CA ASN A 47 26.26 17.75 7.10
C ASN A 47 26.73 16.87 8.27
N ALA A 48 26.02 15.79 8.60
CA ALA A 48 26.34 14.91 9.72
C ALA A 48 27.26 13.73 9.31
N LEU A 49 27.08 13.17 8.12
CA LEU A 49 27.67 11.90 7.70
C LEU A 49 28.58 12.04 6.46
N GLY A 50 28.50 13.16 5.74
CA GLY A 50 29.22 13.38 4.48
C GLY A 50 28.56 12.70 3.27
N ALA A 51 28.92 13.19 2.07
CA ALA A 51 28.29 12.78 0.82
C ALA A 51 28.38 11.27 0.54
N VAL A 52 29.57 10.68 0.69
CA VAL A 52 29.78 9.25 0.41
C VAL A 52 28.94 8.35 1.32
N SER A 53 28.87 8.66 2.63
CA SER A 53 28.11 7.84 3.59
C SER A 53 26.60 7.94 3.34
N VAL A 54 26.11 9.13 2.99
CA VAL A 54 24.70 9.32 2.65
C VAL A 54 24.36 8.56 1.38
N ILE A 55 25.12 8.75 0.29
CA ILE A 55 24.91 8.04 -0.98
C ILE A 55 24.92 6.52 -0.76
N SER A 56 25.91 5.99 -0.05
CA SER A 56 26.02 4.56 0.25
C SER A 56 24.79 4.03 0.98
N SER A 57 24.36 4.73 2.03
CA SER A 57 23.19 4.34 2.82
C SER A 57 21.91 4.37 1.96
N ARG A 58 21.72 5.39 1.12
CA ARG A 58 20.54 5.51 0.25
C ARG A 58 20.50 4.44 -0.84
N VAL A 59 21.65 4.07 -1.39
CA VAL A 59 21.77 3.02 -2.41
C VAL A 59 21.50 1.64 -1.81
N LEU A 60 22.05 1.33 -0.63
CA LEU A 60 21.85 0.04 0.03
C LEU A 60 20.42 -0.12 0.56
N ASN A 61 19.82 0.94 1.12
CA ASN A 61 18.50 0.89 1.76
C ASN A 61 17.33 1.04 0.80
N ALA A 62 17.55 1.05 -0.52
CA ALA A 62 16.48 1.25 -1.51
C ALA A 62 15.61 2.49 -1.23
N SER A 63 16.22 3.59 -0.75
CA SER A 63 15.45 4.75 -0.31
C SER A 63 14.65 5.35 -1.47
N ALA A 64 13.33 5.37 -1.34
CA ALA A 64 12.41 5.88 -2.35
C ALA A 64 12.52 7.41 -2.47
N GLY A 65 12.38 7.94 -3.68
CA GLY A 65 12.34 9.38 -3.97
C GLY A 65 13.25 9.85 -5.11
N PHE A 66 14.22 9.02 -5.52
CA PHE A 66 15.22 9.34 -6.55
C PHE A 66 15.19 8.39 -7.76
N GLU A 67 14.37 7.34 -7.74
CA GLU A 67 14.17 6.39 -8.85
C GLU A 67 13.38 6.99 -10.03
N GLU A 68 12.90 8.23 -9.90
CA GLU A 68 12.04 8.93 -10.86
C GLU A 68 12.77 9.99 -11.71
N ILE A 69 14.10 10.06 -11.59
CA ILE A 69 14.97 11.01 -12.31
C ILE A 69 15.73 10.25 -13.41
N ASP A 70 16.23 10.99 -14.42
CA ASP A 70 17.19 10.47 -15.41
C ASP A 70 18.19 9.52 -14.75
N PRO A 71 18.35 8.27 -15.25
CA PRO A 71 19.30 7.30 -14.70
C PRO A 71 20.73 7.84 -14.57
N ASN A 72 21.11 8.85 -15.36
CA ASN A 72 22.41 9.51 -15.32
C ASN A 72 22.53 10.58 -14.23
N GLN A 73 21.43 10.94 -13.56
CA GLN A 73 21.34 11.96 -12.51
C GLN A 73 20.73 11.36 -11.23
N SER A 74 21.27 10.22 -10.81
CA SER A 74 20.85 9.43 -9.64
C SER A 74 22.02 9.14 -8.70
N TYR A 75 21.73 8.67 -7.48
CA TYR A 75 22.78 8.21 -6.57
C TYR A 75 23.55 7.03 -7.13
N GLU A 76 22.85 6.11 -7.77
CA GLU A 76 23.42 4.95 -8.41
C GLU A 76 24.38 5.38 -9.53
N ALA A 77 24.04 6.43 -10.30
CA ALA A 77 24.93 6.99 -11.31
C ALA A 77 26.21 7.57 -10.69
N LEU A 78 26.10 8.27 -9.55
CA LEU A 78 27.24 8.80 -8.82
C LEU A 78 28.13 7.68 -8.28
N VAL A 79 27.53 6.59 -7.78
CA VAL A 79 28.27 5.41 -7.32
C VAL A 79 29.06 4.78 -8.46
N LEU A 80 28.49 4.67 -9.66
CA LEU A 80 29.22 4.10 -10.79
C LEU A 80 30.28 5.05 -11.37
N LYS A 81 30.00 6.37 -11.37
CA LYS A 81 30.92 7.39 -11.87
C LYS A 81 32.16 7.55 -10.98
N TYR A 82 31.99 7.40 -9.67
CA TYR A 82 33.04 7.54 -8.66
C TYR A 82 33.23 6.23 -7.87
N ALA A 83 33.26 5.09 -8.59
CA ALA A 83 33.24 3.75 -8.01
C ALA A 83 34.39 3.51 -7.02
N GLU A 84 35.54 4.15 -7.21
CA GLU A 84 36.70 4.07 -6.32
C GLU A 84 36.41 4.55 -4.89
N ARG A 85 35.31 5.29 -4.67
CA ARG A 85 34.93 5.87 -3.38
C ARG A 85 33.91 5.04 -2.60
N PHE A 86 33.40 3.97 -3.21
CA PHE A 86 32.32 3.16 -2.64
C PHE A 86 32.77 1.72 -2.42
N SER A 87 32.18 1.06 -1.43
CA SER A 87 32.43 -0.34 -1.16
C SER A 87 31.80 -1.25 -2.21
N GLY A 88 32.35 -2.45 -2.39
CA GLY A 88 31.93 -3.38 -3.46
C GLY A 88 30.45 -3.80 -3.39
N ASP A 89 29.88 -3.87 -2.20
CA ASP A 89 28.45 -4.10 -1.94
C ASP A 89 27.57 -2.92 -2.38
N VAL A 90 28.00 -1.68 -2.15
CA VAL A 90 27.32 -0.46 -2.63
C VAL A 90 27.38 -0.38 -4.16
N ILE A 91 28.53 -0.69 -4.76
CA ILE A 91 28.69 -0.74 -6.23
C ILE A 91 27.79 -1.83 -6.82
N ALA A 92 27.78 -3.03 -6.24
CA ALA A 92 26.93 -4.12 -6.69
C ALA A 92 25.44 -3.77 -6.55
N ALA A 93 25.03 -3.10 -5.48
CA ALA A 93 23.68 -2.58 -5.29
C ALA A 93 23.32 -1.52 -6.34
N ALA A 94 24.21 -0.55 -6.60
CA ALA A 94 24.03 0.47 -7.63
C ALA A 94 23.93 -0.14 -9.03
N GLN A 95 24.81 -1.09 -9.38
CA GLN A 95 24.76 -1.81 -10.66
C GLN A 95 23.47 -2.63 -10.79
N LYS A 96 23.04 -3.31 -9.72
CA LYS A 96 21.79 -4.07 -9.71
C LYS A 96 20.59 -3.14 -9.89
N ARG A 97 20.57 -1.98 -9.21
CA ARG A 97 19.50 -0.98 -9.30
C ARG A 97 19.49 -0.25 -10.63
N LEU A 98 20.65 0.06 -11.23
CA LEU A 98 20.73 0.60 -12.59
C LEU A 98 20.47 -0.45 -13.65
N LYS A 99 20.80 -1.74 -13.44
CA LYS A 99 20.33 -2.80 -14.35
C LYS A 99 18.82 -2.98 -14.23
N LEU A 100 18.25 -2.94 -13.02
CA LEU A 100 16.80 -2.98 -12.81
C LEU A 100 16.10 -1.70 -13.32
N GLY A 101 16.73 -0.53 -13.22
CA GLY A 101 16.18 0.77 -13.65
C GLY A 101 16.41 1.04 -15.12
N ALA A 102 17.60 0.81 -15.66
CA ALA A 102 17.93 0.92 -17.07
C ALA A 102 17.34 -0.23 -17.90
N SER A 103 17.21 -1.46 -17.38
CA SER A 103 16.45 -2.51 -18.08
C SER A 103 14.94 -2.25 -18.02
N LYS A 104 14.40 -1.63 -16.96
CA LYS A 104 12.96 -1.27 -16.90
C LYS A 104 12.59 0.01 -17.65
N ILE A 105 13.51 0.97 -17.80
CA ILE A 105 13.25 2.27 -18.43
C ILE A 105 13.78 2.33 -19.87
N ASN A 106 14.84 1.59 -20.25
CA ASN A 106 15.36 1.58 -21.62
C ASN A 106 14.79 0.47 -22.51
N GLN A 107 14.06 -0.51 -21.98
CA GLN A 107 13.51 -1.59 -22.81
C GLN A 107 12.17 -1.22 -23.46
N PHE A 108 11.49 -0.18 -22.95
CA PHE A 108 10.27 0.39 -23.52
C PHE A 108 10.44 1.90 -23.62
N ARG A 109 10.78 2.44 -24.79
CA ARG A 109 10.74 3.91 -24.95
C ARG A 109 9.27 4.31 -24.91
N ARG A 110 8.96 5.46 -24.29
CA ARG A 110 7.58 5.96 -24.18
C ARG A 110 6.85 6.00 -25.53
N GLN A 111 7.60 6.32 -26.58
CA GLN A 111 7.21 6.42 -27.98
C GLN A 111 6.77 5.08 -28.58
N ASP A 112 7.14 3.96 -27.94
CA ASP A 112 6.86 2.61 -28.41
C ASP A 112 5.55 2.06 -27.82
N ILE A 113 4.95 2.74 -26.83
CA ILE A 113 3.69 2.32 -26.19
C ILE A 113 2.52 2.72 -27.09
N GLN A 114 1.95 1.74 -27.77
CA GLN A 114 0.99 1.98 -28.85
C GLN A 114 -0.46 1.72 -28.43
N PHE A 115 -0.67 0.88 -27.42
CA PHE A 115 -2.00 0.38 -27.07
C PHE A 115 -2.33 0.45 -25.58
N PHE A 116 -3.62 0.56 -25.30
CA PHE A 116 -4.22 0.34 -23.99
C PHE A 116 -5.20 -0.82 -24.08
N ILE A 117 -5.07 -1.78 -23.18
CA ILE A 117 -5.86 -3.01 -23.14
C ILE A 117 -6.62 -3.03 -21.83
N LYS A 118 -7.95 -3.10 -21.89
CA LYS A 118 -8.80 -3.33 -20.72
C LYS A 118 -9.36 -4.75 -20.82
N SER A 119 -9.08 -5.59 -19.83
CA SER A 119 -9.56 -6.99 -19.78
C SER A 119 -9.66 -7.50 -18.34
N SER A 120 -10.20 -8.70 -18.12
CA SER A 120 -9.99 -9.42 -16.85
C SER A 120 -8.78 -10.36 -16.99
N ALA A 121 -8.19 -10.78 -15.87
CA ALA A 121 -7.05 -11.71 -15.91
C ALA A 121 -7.46 -13.05 -16.56
N ILE A 122 -8.60 -13.61 -16.15
CA ILE A 122 -9.20 -14.79 -16.79
C ILE A 122 -9.48 -14.64 -18.30
N GLU A 123 -9.97 -13.48 -18.77
CA GLU A 123 -10.22 -13.28 -20.20
C GLU A 123 -8.92 -13.17 -20.99
N LEU A 124 -7.93 -12.48 -20.43
CA LEU A 124 -6.63 -12.26 -21.05
C LEU A 124 -5.80 -13.56 -21.09
N LEU A 125 -5.81 -14.36 -20.03
CA LEU A 125 -4.90 -15.52 -19.89
C LEU A 125 -5.60 -16.88 -20.00
N ARG A 126 -6.94 -16.91 -20.05
CA ARG A 126 -7.78 -18.14 -20.09
C ARG A 126 -7.53 -19.12 -18.95
N GLU A 127 -6.92 -18.67 -17.86
CA GLU A 127 -6.59 -19.46 -16.69
C GLU A 127 -6.97 -18.70 -15.42
N ASN A 128 -7.47 -19.44 -14.42
CA ASN A 128 -7.83 -18.89 -13.11
C ASN A 128 -6.64 -18.88 -12.14
N GLY A 129 -6.59 -17.87 -11.28
CA GLY A 129 -5.63 -17.74 -10.20
C GLY A 129 -4.24 -17.31 -10.65
N VAL A 130 -4.07 -16.82 -11.89
CA VAL A 130 -2.75 -16.42 -12.38
C VAL A 130 -2.27 -15.18 -11.63
N ARG A 131 -1.13 -15.32 -10.96
CA ARG A 131 -0.52 -14.21 -10.24
C ARG A 131 -0.11 -13.10 -11.21
N SER A 132 -0.41 -11.85 -10.86
CA SER A 132 0.06 -10.66 -11.58
C SER A 132 1.55 -10.41 -11.30
N SER A 133 2.44 -11.21 -11.90
CA SER A 133 3.90 -11.05 -11.84
C SER A 133 4.55 -11.41 -13.17
N THR A 134 5.75 -10.87 -13.42
CA THR A 134 6.50 -11.09 -14.66
C THR A 134 6.73 -12.58 -14.91
N GLU A 135 7.19 -13.32 -13.89
CA GLU A 135 7.47 -14.75 -13.98
C GLU A 135 6.23 -15.58 -14.29
N SER A 136 5.06 -15.07 -13.90
CA SER A 136 3.79 -15.76 -14.10
C SER A 136 3.16 -15.45 -15.46
N TRP A 137 3.55 -14.37 -16.13
CA TRP A 137 2.93 -13.91 -17.39
C TRP A 137 3.82 -14.16 -18.60
N VAL A 138 5.14 -13.95 -18.47
CA VAL A 138 6.07 -14.08 -19.60
C VAL A 138 6.09 -15.51 -20.13
N GLY A 139 6.04 -15.65 -21.45
CA GLY A 139 5.97 -16.93 -22.15
C GLY A 139 4.56 -17.51 -22.28
N ARG A 140 3.53 -16.83 -21.76
CA ARG A 140 2.13 -17.25 -21.92
C ARG A 140 1.46 -16.60 -23.12
N GLU A 141 0.40 -17.23 -23.59
CA GLU A 141 -0.48 -16.69 -24.60
C GLU A 141 -1.52 -15.75 -23.97
N ALA A 142 -1.61 -14.53 -24.51
CA ALA A 142 -2.61 -13.54 -24.16
C ALA A 142 -3.69 -13.48 -25.24
N HIS A 143 -4.95 -13.64 -24.85
CA HIS A 143 -6.12 -13.50 -25.69
C HIS A 143 -6.58 -12.03 -25.65
N LEU A 144 -6.23 -11.30 -26.70
CA LEU A 144 -6.45 -9.87 -26.80
C LEU A 144 -7.89 -9.57 -27.22
N PRO A 145 -8.56 -8.60 -26.57
CA PRO A 145 -9.92 -8.22 -26.92
C PRO A 145 -9.97 -7.46 -28.26
N GLU A 146 -11.18 -7.25 -28.77
CA GLU A 146 -11.42 -6.56 -30.04
C GLU A 146 -11.17 -5.04 -29.95
N LEU A 147 -10.67 -4.47 -31.05
CA LEU A 147 -10.64 -3.02 -31.27
C LEU A 147 -12.08 -2.48 -31.40
N HIS A 148 -12.27 -1.20 -31.07
CA HIS A 148 -13.48 -0.50 -31.53
C HIS A 148 -13.47 -0.42 -33.07
N ARG A 149 -14.65 -0.46 -33.71
CA ARG A 149 -14.74 -0.49 -35.19
C ARG A 149 -13.98 0.65 -35.88
N GLU A 150 -14.03 1.83 -35.26
CA GLU A 150 -13.35 3.05 -35.71
C GLU A 150 -11.80 2.95 -35.66
N ASN A 151 -11.28 1.99 -34.90
CA ASN A 151 -9.85 1.76 -34.72
C ASN A 151 -9.34 0.52 -35.46
N SER A 152 -10.14 -0.07 -36.36
CA SER A 152 -9.80 -1.28 -37.11
C SER A 152 -8.51 -1.16 -37.93
N TYR A 153 -8.13 0.06 -38.32
CA TYR A 153 -6.85 0.34 -38.99
C TYR A 153 -5.63 -0.09 -38.16
N ALA A 154 -5.76 -0.22 -36.85
CA ALA A 154 -4.66 -0.55 -35.95
C ALA A 154 -4.36 -2.06 -35.87
N ASP A 155 -5.18 -2.94 -36.47
CA ASP A 155 -4.91 -4.38 -36.48
C ASP A 155 -3.58 -4.71 -37.19
N GLU A 156 -3.22 -3.98 -38.26
CA GLU A 156 -1.93 -4.15 -38.96
C GLU A 156 -0.71 -3.88 -38.06
N ILE A 157 -0.86 -3.05 -37.03
CA ILE A 157 0.20 -2.75 -36.06
C ILE A 157 0.35 -3.92 -35.08
N LEU A 158 -0.77 -4.51 -34.65
CA LEU A 158 -0.77 -5.64 -33.72
C LEU A 158 -0.08 -6.88 -34.33
N GLU A 159 -0.15 -7.06 -35.65
CA GLU A 159 0.52 -8.15 -36.38
C GLU A 159 2.06 -8.10 -36.31
N LYS A 160 2.66 -6.97 -35.94
CA LYS A 160 4.13 -6.81 -35.88
C LYS A 160 4.71 -6.97 -34.47
N GLY A 161 3.84 -7.20 -33.47
CA GLY A 161 4.20 -7.12 -32.06
C GLY A 161 4.20 -5.67 -31.59
N PHE A 162 3.85 -5.46 -30.32
CA PHE A 162 3.53 -4.13 -29.81
C PHE A 162 3.64 -4.04 -28.29
N LEU A 163 3.63 -2.81 -27.78
CA LEU A 163 3.57 -2.53 -26.35
C LEU A 163 2.19 -2.03 -25.95
N GLY A 164 1.67 -2.61 -24.88
CA GLY A 164 0.36 -2.31 -24.35
C GLY A 164 0.38 -2.01 -22.86
N LEU A 165 -0.29 -0.92 -22.45
CA LEU A 165 -0.70 -0.72 -21.07
C LEU A 165 -1.91 -1.60 -20.77
N VAL A 166 -1.81 -2.47 -19.77
CA VAL A 166 -2.85 -3.43 -19.40
C VAL A 166 -3.58 -2.98 -18.14
N TRP A 167 -4.89 -2.78 -18.28
CA TRP A 167 -5.84 -2.52 -17.22
C TRP A 167 -6.67 -3.76 -16.93
N LEU A 168 -6.57 -4.27 -15.70
CA LEU A 168 -7.38 -5.39 -15.23
C LEU A 168 -8.63 -4.89 -14.50
N HIS A 169 -9.80 -5.38 -14.91
CA HIS A 169 -11.10 -4.99 -14.33
C HIS A 169 -11.12 -5.15 -12.81
N GLU A 170 -11.55 -4.09 -12.11
CA GLU A 170 -11.59 -4.05 -10.64
C GLU A 170 -12.87 -4.60 -10.04
N GLN A 171 -13.86 -4.95 -10.86
CA GLN A 171 -15.02 -5.71 -10.41
C GLN A 171 -14.64 -7.17 -10.31
N GLU A 172 -15.14 -7.83 -9.26
CA GLU A 172 -14.94 -9.27 -9.09
C GLU A 172 -15.67 -10.01 -10.21
N LYS A 173 -14.94 -10.83 -10.96
CA LYS A 173 -15.46 -11.67 -12.03
C LYS A 173 -14.82 -13.04 -11.89
N ASP A 174 -15.66 -14.08 -11.77
CA ASP A 174 -15.23 -15.46 -11.61
C ASP A 174 -14.26 -15.69 -10.42
N GLY A 175 -14.43 -14.91 -9.34
CA GLY A 175 -13.60 -14.96 -8.14
C GLY A 175 -12.26 -14.20 -8.24
N GLU A 176 -12.01 -13.53 -9.37
CA GLU A 176 -10.83 -12.70 -9.58
C GLU A 176 -11.18 -11.21 -9.57
N ARG A 177 -10.31 -10.40 -8.98
CA ARG A 177 -10.44 -8.95 -8.95
C ARG A 177 -9.13 -8.29 -9.39
N GLY A 178 -9.17 -7.59 -10.53
CA GLY A 178 -8.07 -6.76 -11.00
C GLY A 178 -7.87 -5.51 -10.16
N ARG A 179 -6.79 -4.76 -10.45
CA ARG A 179 -6.38 -3.58 -9.67
C ARG A 179 -6.30 -2.31 -10.49
N GLY A 180 -6.93 -2.30 -11.67
CA GLY A 180 -6.83 -1.21 -12.62
C GLY A 180 -5.61 -1.33 -13.53
N LEU A 181 -4.95 -0.23 -13.83
CA LEU A 181 -3.73 -0.16 -14.64
C LEU A 181 -2.61 -0.96 -13.98
N THR A 182 -2.44 -2.21 -14.41
CA THR A 182 -1.70 -3.25 -13.69
C THR A 182 -0.28 -3.42 -14.20
N ALA A 183 -0.08 -3.36 -15.52
CA ALA A 183 1.22 -3.62 -16.12
C ALA A 183 1.41 -2.90 -17.46
N LEU A 184 2.67 -2.72 -17.84
CA LEU A 184 3.10 -2.50 -19.22
C LEU A 184 3.58 -3.85 -19.76
N VAL A 185 3.09 -4.26 -20.92
CA VAL A 185 3.34 -5.61 -21.46
C VAL A 185 3.80 -5.53 -22.90
N ALA A 186 4.85 -6.30 -23.21
CA ALA A 186 5.35 -6.53 -24.56
C ALA A 186 4.69 -7.78 -25.14
N PHE A 187 3.93 -7.59 -26.20
CA PHE A 187 3.28 -8.65 -26.94
C PHE A 187 4.05 -8.94 -28.22
N GLY A 188 4.20 -10.23 -28.52
CA GLY A 188 4.63 -10.67 -29.84
C GLY A 188 3.56 -10.39 -30.91
N PRO A 189 3.86 -10.73 -32.17
CA PRO A 189 2.91 -10.65 -33.28
C PRO A 189 1.55 -11.26 -32.95
N LEU A 190 0.47 -10.51 -33.24
CA LEU A 190 -0.89 -11.01 -33.11
C LEU A 190 -1.13 -12.15 -34.10
N GLN A 191 -1.54 -13.30 -33.58
CA GLN A 191 -1.86 -14.49 -34.35
C GLN A 191 -3.37 -14.64 -34.57
N ARG A 192 -3.77 -15.63 -35.38
CA ARG A 192 -5.18 -15.97 -35.61
C ARG A 192 -5.89 -16.24 -34.27
N GLY A 193 -7.14 -15.76 -34.17
CA GLY A 193 -7.92 -15.85 -32.93
C GLY A 193 -7.57 -14.78 -31.88
N ARG A 194 -6.85 -13.71 -32.28
CA ARG A 194 -6.38 -12.61 -31.43
C ARG A 194 -5.52 -13.07 -30.25
N VAL A 195 -4.59 -13.98 -30.51
CA VAL A 195 -3.66 -14.50 -29.50
C VAL A 195 -2.27 -13.90 -29.73
N ALA A 196 -1.61 -13.44 -28.69
CA ALA A 196 -0.23 -12.97 -28.76
C ALA A 196 0.60 -13.51 -27.59
N LEU A 197 1.85 -13.90 -27.85
CA LEU A 197 2.77 -14.33 -26.80
C LEU A 197 3.20 -13.13 -25.96
N ILE A 198 3.17 -13.25 -24.63
CA ILE A 198 3.73 -12.25 -23.72
C ILE A 198 5.25 -12.43 -23.71
N LEU A 199 5.96 -11.49 -24.31
CA LEU A 199 7.43 -11.52 -24.41
C LEU A 199 8.08 -10.95 -23.15
N ASP A 200 7.46 -9.92 -22.57
CA ASP A 200 7.91 -9.28 -21.33
C ASP A 200 6.75 -8.56 -20.65
N ALA A 201 6.83 -8.37 -19.33
CA ALA A 201 5.80 -7.67 -18.56
C ALA A 201 6.41 -6.94 -17.35
N MET A 202 6.13 -5.63 -17.26
CA MET A 202 6.47 -4.80 -16.11
C MET A 202 5.21 -4.44 -15.32
N PHE A 203 5.10 -4.96 -14.10
CA PHE A 203 3.98 -4.67 -13.21
C PHE A 203 4.20 -3.38 -12.42
N PHE A 204 3.14 -2.58 -12.31
CA PHE A 204 3.13 -1.41 -11.46
C PHE A 204 2.96 -1.82 -10.00
N GLY A 205 3.90 -1.43 -9.13
CA GLY A 205 3.84 -1.77 -7.70
C GLY A 205 2.60 -1.18 -7.01
N ARG A 206 2.17 0.01 -7.44
CA ARG A 206 0.97 0.71 -6.97
C ARG A 206 0.08 1.08 -8.17
N PRO A 207 -0.73 0.14 -8.70
CA PRO A 207 -1.56 0.38 -9.87
C PRO A 207 -2.64 1.43 -9.57
N VAL A 208 -3.03 2.22 -10.58
CA VAL A 208 -4.16 3.16 -10.50
C VAL A 208 -5.45 2.49 -10.97
N GLY A 209 -6.51 2.66 -10.19
CA GLY A 209 -7.81 2.05 -10.43
C GLY A 209 -8.88 3.07 -10.73
N LYS A 210 -10.11 2.75 -10.33
CA LYS A 210 -11.32 3.52 -10.60
C LYS A 210 -11.21 4.99 -10.24
N GLU A 211 -10.38 5.34 -9.25
CA GLU A 211 -10.11 6.74 -8.89
C GLU A 211 -9.68 7.60 -10.08
N LEU A 212 -8.87 7.06 -11.00
CA LEU A 212 -8.44 7.79 -12.18
C LEU A 212 -9.59 7.97 -13.18
N LEU A 213 -10.44 6.96 -13.32
CA LEU A 213 -11.59 7.01 -14.23
C LEU A 213 -12.63 8.04 -13.74
N GLU A 214 -12.85 8.13 -12.43
CA GLU A 214 -13.78 9.10 -11.85
C GLU A 214 -13.23 10.53 -11.91
N ALA A 215 -11.92 10.73 -11.73
CA ALA A 215 -11.27 12.04 -11.86
C ALA A 215 -11.38 12.65 -13.27
N HIS A 216 -11.50 11.79 -14.29
CA HIS A 216 -11.66 12.16 -15.70
C HIS A 216 -13.08 11.92 -16.22
N LYS A 217 -14.04 11.75 -15.33
CA LYS A 217 -15.42 11.49 -15.74
C LYS A 217 -15.97 12.68 -16.51
N ASP A 218 -16.63 12.40 -17.64
CA ASP A 218 -17.31 13.40 -18.47
C ASP A 218 -16.41 14.50 -19.08
N ASP A 219 -15.07 14.36 -19.04
CA ASP A 219 -14.13 15.31 -19.65
C ASP A 219 -13.98 15.16 -21.19
N GLY A 220 -14.63 14.14 -21.77
CA GLY A 220 -14.59 13.82 -23.20
C GLY A 220 -13.26 13.24 -23.70
N GLY A 221 -12.26 13.12 -22.81
CA GLY A 221 -10.92 12.62 -23.10
C GLY A 221 -10.84 11.10 -23.23
N PHE A 222 -9.63 10.60 -23.49
CA PHE A 222 -9.37 9.17 -23.61
C PHE A 222 -9.76 8.39 -22.34
N ILE A 223 -9.37 8.89 -21.16
CA ILE A 223 -9.64 8.24 -19.86
C ILE A 223 -11.15 8.14 -19.59
N SER A 224 -11.91 9.19 -19.91
CA SER A 224 -13.38 9.17 -19.83
C SER A 224 -13.98 8.07 -20.71
N ARG A 225 -13.50 7.93 -21.95
CA ARG A 225 -13.97 6.91 -22.91
C ARG A 225 -13.67 5.48 -22.44
N ILE A 226 -12.48 5.21 -21.93
CA ILE A 226 -12.16 3.86 -21.37
C ILE A 226 -12.94 3.58 -20.09
N GLY A 227 -13.25 4.61 -19.28
CA GLY A 227 -14.07 4.51 -18.08
C GLY A 227 -15.51 4.12 -18.42
N ALA A 228 -16.09 4.75 -19.44
CA ALA A 228 -17.44 4.46 -19.93
C ALA A 228 -17.57 3.06 -20.59
N SER A 229 -16.47 2.50 -21.10
CA SER A 229 -16.48 1.17 -21.72
C SER A 229 -16.63 0.05 -20.67
N ARG A 230 -17.78 -0.64 -20.73
CA ARG A 230 -18.07 -1.80 -19.88
C ARG A 230 -17.44 -3.11 -20.36
N HIS A 231 -17.06 -3.20 -21.63
CA HIS A 231 -16.54 -4.42 -22.25
C HIS A 231 -15.01 -4.37 -22.34
N SER A 232 -14.39 -5.54 -22.31
CA SER A 232 -12.96 -5.70 -22.59
C SER A 232 -12.67 -5.31 -24.04
N ARG A 233 -11.68 -4.44 -24.22
CA ARG A 233 -11.32 -3.83 -25.50
C ARG A 233 -9.86 -3.40 -25.50
N ILE A 234 -9.33 -3.23 -26.70
CA ILE A 234 -8.04 -2.62 -26.95
C ILE A 234 -8.25 -1.29 -27.70
N TRP A 235 -7.44 -0.29 -27.38
CA TRP A 235 -7.46 1.02 -28.01
C TRP A 235 -6.04 1.44 -28.40
N PRO A 236 -5.84 2.03 -29.59
CA PRO A 236 -4.64 2.81 -29.83
C PRO A 236 -4.62 4.01 -28.87
N ILE A 237 -3.44 4.37 -28.39
CA ILE A 237 -3.25 5.50 -27.48
C ILE A 237 -2.21 6.48 -28.00
N SER A 238 -2.38 7.75 -27.67
CA SER A 238 -1.40 8.79 -27.99
C SER A 238 -0.33 8.90 -26.91
N ASP A 239 0.82 9.48 -27.24
CA ASP A 239 1.88 9.79 -26.27
C ASP A 239 1.35 10.65 -25.10
N GLY A 240 0.42 11.56 -25.37
CA GLY A 240 -0.21 12.39 -24.34
C GLY A 240 -1.05 11.55 -23.36
N ASP A 241 -1.81 10.57 -23.85
CA ASP A 241 -2.60 9.67 -23.00
C ASP A 241 -1.69 8.76 -22.17
N VAL A 242 -0.61 8.25 -22.77
CA VAL A 242 0.43 7.48 -22.07
C VAL A 242 1.01 8.30 -20.92
N ASP A 243 1.34 9.57 -21.16
CA ASP A 243 1.91 10.45 -20.13
C ASP A 243 0.94 10.68 -18.97
N VAL A 244 -0.36 10.89 -19.24
CA VAL A 244 -1.37 11.05 -18.17
C VAL A 244 -1.47 9.77 -17.33
N LEU A 245 -1.59 8.60 -17.98
CA LEU A 245 -1.72 7.31 -17.29
C LEU A 245 -0.49 6.99 -16.42
N LEU A 246 0.71 7.15 -16.97
CA LEU A 246 1.96 6.90 -16.25
C LEU A 246 2.19 7.94 -15.14
N SER A 247 1.79 9.19 -15.34
CA SER A 247 1.86 10.24 -14.31
C SER A 247 0.95 9.92 -13.14
N ALA A 248 -0.27 9.43 -13.38
CA ALA A 248 -1.18 8.99 -12.33
C ALA A 248 -0.59 7.86 -11.47
N VAL A 249 0.04 6.85 -12.09
CA VAL A 249 0.74 5.76 -11.37
C VAL A 249 1.85 6.31 -10.49
N ARG A 250 2.65 7.24 -11.01
CA ARG A 250 3.74 7.88 -10.27
C ARG A 250 3.22 8.70 -9.10
N GLU A 251 2.20 9.53 -9.33
CA GLU A 251 1.59 10.35 -8.29
C GLU A 251 1.04 9.49 -7.15
N LYS A 252 0.32 8.40 -7.48
CA LYS A 252 -0.18 7.46 -6.48
C LYS A 252 0.95 6.80 -5.70
N THR A 253 1.99 6.37 -6.38
CA THR A 253 3.19 5.78 -5.75
C THR A 253 3.86 6.77 -4.80
N HIS A 254 4.01 8.02 -5.24
CA HIS A 254 4.58 9.10 -4.44
C HIS A 254 3.72 9.45 -3.22
N LYS A 255 2.41 9.62 -3.39
CA LYS A 255 1.46 9.84 -2.27
C LYS A 255 1.64 8.73 -1.22
N ILE A 256 1.65 7.47 -1.65
CA ILE A 256 1.85 6.33 -0.74
C ILE A 256 3.20 6.42 -0.03
N ALA A 257 4.29 6.68 -0.75
CA ALA A 257 5.62 6.80 -0.16
C ALA A 257 5.71 7.96 0.85
N VAL A 258 5.06 9.10 0.59
CA VAL A 258 4.97 10.23 1.51
C VAL A 258 4.22 9.81 2.78
N TYR A 259 3.06 9.16 2.67
CA TYR A 259 2.37 8.61 3.83
C TYR A 259 3.20 7.56 4.58
N GLU A 260 3.99 6.76 3.85
CA GLU A 260 4.96 5.82 4.43
C GLU A 260 6.20 6.51 5.03
N SER A 261 6.38 7.81 4.87
CA SER A 261 7.42 8.55 5.57
C SER A 261 6.87 9.27 6.81
N LEU A 262 5.57 9.55 6.85
CA LEU A 262 4.91 10.21 7.97
C LEU A 262 4.76 9.23 9.15
N SER A 263 5.15 9.66 10.35
CA SER A 263 4.76 9.01 11.61
C SER A 263 3.51 9.71 12.12
N PRO A 264 2.30 9.23 11.79
CA PRO A 264 1.08 9.89 12.23
C PRO A 264 1.03 9.91 13.75
N ASP A 265 0.62 11.04 14.33
CA ASP A 265 0.33 11.11 15.76
C ASP A 265 -0.93 10.26 16.01
N PRO A 266 -0.86 9.19 16.84
CA PRO A 266 -2.02 8.39 17.17
C PRO A 266 -3.12 9.17 17.90
N ARG A 267 -2.85 10.41 18.36
CA ARG A 267 -3.83 11.31 18.97
C ARG A 267 -4.59 12.16 17.96
N GLU A 268 -4.11 12.26 16.73
CA GLU A 268 -4.82 12.98 15.66
C GLU A 268 -5.89 12.07 15.06
N ALA A 269 -7.14 12.53 15.07
CA ALA A 269 -8.26 11.77 14.50
C ALA A 269 -7.99 11.47 13.02
N LEU A 270 -7.99 10.18 12.67
CA LEU A 270 -7.73 9.77 11.30
C LEU A 270 -8.93 10.14 10.40
N ASN A 271 -8.76 11.15 9.54
CA ASN A 271 -9.79 11.54 8.58
C ASN A 271 -9.71 10.67 7.32
N LEU A 272 -10.16 9.41 7.42
CA LEU A 272 -10.24 8.49 6.28
C LEU A 272 -11.18 8.97 5.17
N GLU A 273 -12.16 9.83 5.49
CA GLU A 273 -13.07 10.39 4.47
C GLU A 273 -12.35 11.35 3.52
N LYS A 274 -11.21 11.92 3.94
CA LYS A 274 -10.34 12.76 3.10
C LYS A 274 -9.26 11.97 2.36
N ILE A 275 -9.08 10.68 2.67
CA ILE A 275 -8.15 9.83 1.92
C ILE A 275 -8.92 9.33 0.71
N GLU A 276 -8.61 9.88 -0.46
CA GLU A 276 -9.10 9.39 -1.75
C GLU A 276 -9.07 7.85 -1.73
N ASP A 277 -10.20 7.22 -2.08
CA ASP A 277 -10.47 5.78 -1.91
C ASP A 277 -9.61 4.90 -2.83
N THR A 278 -8.29 5.01 -2.68
CA THR A 278 -7.38 3.99 -3.15
C THR A 278 -7.21 3.04 -1.97
N THR A 279 -7.80 1.85 -2.09
CA THR A 279 -7.77 0.81 -1.05
C THR A 279 -6.34 0.58 -0.53
N ALA A 280 -5.34 0.76 -1.39
CA ALA A 280 -3.92 0.70 -1.04
C ALA A 280 -3.46 1.83 -0.09
N LEU A 281 -3.76 3.12 -0.36
CA LEU A 281 -3.40 4.22 0.55
C LEU A 281 -4.09 4.04 1.90
N ARG A 282 -5.38 3.73 1.88
CA ARG A 282 -6.18 3.51 3.08
C ARG A 282 -5.63 2.39 3.95
N GLN A 283 -5.23 1.26 3.34
CA GLN A 283 -4.61 0.13 4.06
C GLN A 283 -3.25 0.49 4.67
N VAL A 284 -2.40 1.21 3.92
CA VAL A 284 -1.10 1.68 4.43
C VAL A 284 -1.28 2.60 5.64
N VAL A 285 -2.21 3.54 5.52
CA VAL A 285 -2.52 4.49 6.59
C VAL A 285 -3.09 3.78 7.82
N LEU A 286 -4.09 2.91 7.65
CA LEU A 286 -4.67 2.12 8.74
C LEU A 286 -3.61 1.30 9.49
N ARG A 287 -2.71 0.62 8.76
CA ARG A 287 -1.63 -0.16 9.37
C ARG A 287 -0.71 0.68 10.24
N ARG A 288 -0.38 1.90 9.82
CA ARG A 288 0.46 2.82 10.60
C ARG A 288 -0.26 3.32 11.84
N TYR A 289 -1.51 3.72 11.71
CA TYR A 289 -2.31 4.15 12.86
C TYR A 289 -2.46 3.05 13.89
N GLN A 290 -2.73 1.81 13.47
CA GLN A 290 -2.76 0.66 14.37
C GLN A 290 -1.41 0.42 15.05
N THR A 291 -0.29 0.57 14.32
CA THR A 291 1.05 0.43 14.88
C THR A 291 1.35 1.53 15.91
N ALA A 292 1.03 2.78 15.59
CA ALA A 292 1.22 3.93 16.46
C ALA A 292 0.34 3.84 17.71
N PHE A 293 -0.93 3.45 17.57
CA PHE A 293 -1.86 3.20 18.66
C PHE A 293 -1.34 2.11 19.60
N ARG A 294 -0.85 1.00 19.05
CA ARG A 294 -0.21 -0.06 19.84
C ARG A 294 0.99 0.47 20.63
N GLN A 295 1.90 1.20 19.99
CA GLN A 295 3.07 1.76 20.68
C GLN A 295 2.67 2.74 21.78
N ALA A 296 1.66 3.57 21.52
CA ALA A 296 1.15 4.51 22.51
C ALA A 296 0.45 3.81 23.69
N LEU A 297 -0.24 2.68 23.47
CA LEU A 297 -0.75 1.82 24.55
C LEU A 297 0.37 1.16 25.34
N LEU A 298 1.39 0.58 24.68
CA LEU A 298 2.56 0.00 25.37
C LEU A 298 3.26 1.05 26.25
N ASN A 299 3.41 2.28 25.76
CA ASN A 299 4.05 3.36 26.53
C ASN A 299 3.21 3.87 27.71
N LYS A 300 1.87 3.83 27.61
CA LYS A 300 0.96 4.36 28.65
C LYS A 300 0.56 3.29 29.68
N ARG A 301 0.57 2.01 29.30
CA ARG A 301 0.08 0.89 30.13
C ARG A 301 1.22 0.07 30.70
N SER A 302 0.89 -0.88 31.57
CA SER A 302 1.82 -1.75 32.30
C SER A 302 2.54 -2.79 31.42
N ASN A 303 2.52 -2.66 30.09
CA ASN A 303 3.07 -3.64 29.15
C ASN A 303 2.58 -5.08 29.38
N CYS A 304 1.33 -5.21 29.86
CA CYS A 304 0.71 -6.50 30.12
C CYS A 304 -0.74 -6.52 29.61
N CYS A 305 -1.29 -7.72 29.46
CA CYS A 305 -2.68 -7.91 29.11
C CYS A 305 -3.58 -7.44 30.26
N ALA A 306 -4.53 -6.54 29.98
CA ALA A 306 -5.43 -5.97 30.97
C ALA A 306 -6.27 -7.02 31.73
N ILE A 307 -6.58 -8.15 31.08
CA ILE A 307 -7.44 -9.21 31.65
C ILE A 307 -6.63 -10.34 32.29
N THR A 308 -5.56 -10.78 31.63
CA THR A 308 -4.80 -11.97 32.09
C THR A 308 -3.55 -11.63 32.89
N GLY A 309 -3.08 -10.38 32.79
CA GLY A 309 -1.82 -9.93 33.38
C GLY A 309 -0.55 -10.42 32.67
N THR A 310 -0.65 -11.17 31.56
CA THR A 310 0.55 -11.65 30.85
C THR A 310 1.37 -10.47 30.33
N SER A 311 2.68 -10.47 30.59
CA SER A 311 3.64 -9.44 30.14
C SER A 311 4.41 -9.85 28.87
N GLU A 312 4.08 -10.99 28.27
CA GLU A 312 4.71 -11.48 27.04
C GLU A 312 4.28 -10.61 25.84
N LEU A 313 5.12 -9.65 25.46
CA LEU A 313 4.80 -8.65 24.43
C LEU A 313 4.44 -9.26 23.06
N SER A 314 4.98 -10.44 22.74
CA SER A 314 4.74 -11.11 21.45
C SER A 314 3.30 -11.61 21.30
N VAL A 315 2.59 -11.83 22.41
CA VAL A 315 1.18 -12.29 22.39
C VAL A 315 0.18 -11.18 22.68
N LEU A 316 0.65 -9.97 22.99
CA LEU A 316 -0.22 -8.82 23.21
C LEU A 316 -0.65 -8.22 21.88
N GLU A 317 -1.89 -7.74 21.81
CA GLU A 317 -2.51 -7.00 20.72
C GLU A 317 -3.15 -5.73 21.26
N ALA A 318 -3.21 -4.69 20.44
CA ALA A 318 -3.87 -3.44 20.79
C ALA A 318 -5.33 -3.53 20.34
N ALA A 319 -6.22 -3.75 21.30
CA ALA A 319 -7.65 -3.87 21.07
C ALA A 319 -8.33 -2.51 21.21
N HIS A 320 -9.19 -2.18 20.26
CA HIS A 320 -10.11 -1.04 20.42
C HIS A 320 -11.36 -1.54 21.14
N ILE A 321 -11.85 -0.78 22.12
CA ILE A 321 -13.06 -1.14 22.86
C ILE A 321 -14.29 -0.90 21.98
N ILE A 322 -14.39 0.28 21.36
CA ILE A 322 -15.32 0.52 20.25
C ILE A 322 -14.58 0.21 18.95
N PRO A 323 -15.07 -0.74 18.12
CA PRO A 323 -14.45 -1.07 16.85
C PRO A 323 -14.29 0.15 15.95
N TYR A 324 -13.20 0.16 15.19
CA TYR A 324 -12.89 1.26 14.27
C TYR A 324 -13.98 1.47 13.18
N SER A 325 -14.74 0.42 12.85
CA SER A 325 -15.85 0.47 11.89
C SER A 325 -17.00 1.39 12.33
N GLU A 326 -17.13 1.65 13.63
CA GLU A 326 -18.19 2.50 14.19
C GLU A 326 -17.77 3.98 14.14
N ARG A 327 -18.62 4.85 13.61
CA ARG A 327 -18.34 6.30 13.52
C ARG A 327 -18.42 6.95 14.90
N PHE A 328 -17.32 6.96 15.63
CA PHE A 328 -17.23 7.55 16.97
C PHE A 328 -16.17 8.66 17.06
N ALA A 329 -16.51 9.78 17.72
CA ALA A 329 -15.65 10.97 17.81
C ALA A 329 -14.36 10.74 18.62
N ASP A 330 -14.34 9.74 19.50
CA ASP A 330 -13.24 9.43 20.41
C ASP A 330 -12.53 8.11 20.05
N ARG A 331 -12.70 7.60 18.83
CA ARG A 331 -12.23 6.27 18.39
C ARG A 331 -10.72 6.04 18.51
N ASP A 332 -9.92 7.08 18.28
CA ASP A 332 -8.45 7.02 18.30
C ASP A 332 -7.85 7.39 19.67
N LYS A 333 -8.70 7.68 20.67
CA LYS A 333 -8.22 7.99 22.03
C LYS A 333 -7.65 6.74 22.69
N LEU A 334 -6.55 6.90 23.43
CA LEU A 334 -5.92 5.81 24.19
C LEU A 334 -6.85 5.20 25.24
N GLU A 335 -7.83 5.97 25.71
CA GLU A 335 -8.87 5.53 26.63
C GLU A 335 -9.85 4.55 25.97
N ASN A 336 -9.92 4.51 24.63
CA ASN A 336 -10.66 3.51 23.85
C ASN A 336 -9.82 2.25 23.57
N GLY A 337 -8.64 2.10 24.19
CA GLY A 337 -7.69 1.04 23.91
C GLY A 337 -7.31 0.18 25.10
N LEU A 338 -7.14 -1.12 24.86
CA LEU A 338 -6.61 -2.10 25.80
C LEU A 338 -5.50 -2.93 25.17
N LEU A 339 -4.53 -3.34 25.98
CA LEU A 339 -3.61 -4.42 25.59
C LEU A 339 -4.25 -5.74 26.00
N LEU A 340 -4.51 -6.61 25.04
CA LEU A 340 -5.12 -7.93 25.28
C LEU A 340 -4.25 -9.03 24.67
N ARG A 341 -4.28 -10.22 25.27
CA ARG A 341 -3.69 -11.41 24.66
C ARG A 341 -4.47 -11.76 23.39
N SER A 342 -3.83 -12.20 22.31
CA SER A 342 -4.46 -12.41 20.99
C SER A 342 -5.77 -13.23 21.00
N ASP A 343 -5.86 -14.27 21.82
CA ASP A 343 -7.07 -15.07 22.01
C ASP A 343 -8.18 -14.29 22.72
N ILE A 344 -7.84 -13.56 23.78
CA ILE A 344 -8.77 -12.71 24.54
C ILE A 344 -9.26 -11.55 23.69
N HIS A 345 -8.40 -10.96 22.86
CA HIS A 345 -8.78 -9.93 21.90
C HIS A 345 -9.86 -10.44 20.93
N LYS A 346 -9.66 -11.63 20.35
CA LYS A 346 -10.66 -12.26 19.47
C LYS A 346 -11.99 -12.51 20.19
N LEU A 347 -11.96 -12.96 21.44
CA LEU A 347 -13.16 -13.16 22.25
C LEU A 347 -13.86 -11.84 22.62
N PHE A 348 -13.08 -10.79 22.85
CA PHE A 348 -13.57 -9.46 23.15
C PHE A 348 -14.28 -8.86 21.93
N ASP A 349 -13.63 -8.85 20.76
CA ASP A 349 -14.22 -8.39 19.48
C ASP A 349 -15.48 -9.16 19.09
N ALA A 350 -15.52 -10.47 19.39
CA ALA A 350 -16.69 -11.30 19.18
C ALA A 350 -17.80 -11.10 20.22
N HIS A 351 -17.62 -10.19 21.19
CA HIS A 351 -18.50 -9.97 22.33
C HIS A 351 -18.80 -11.25 23.13
N LEU A 352 -17.84 -12.17 23.21
CA LEU A 352 -17.89 -13.36 24.07
C LEU A 352 -17.24 -13.11 25.43
N ILE A 353 -16.39 -12.09 25.54
CA ILE A 353 -15.89 -11.54 26.81
C ILE A 353 -16.12 -10.02 26.77
N SER A 354 -16.50 -9.42 27.89
CA SER A 354 -16.59 -7.97 28.04
C SER A 354 -16.07 -7.54 29.41
N ILE A 355 -15.97 -6.24 29.64
CA ILE A 355 -15.72 -5.67 30.97
C ILE A 355 -16.98 -4.94 31.41
N ASN A 356 -17.44 -5.20 32.62
CA ASN A 356 -18.60 -4.54 33.20
C ASN A 356 -18.24 -3.06 33.48
N PRO A 357 -18.98 -2.11 32.89
CA PRO A 357 -18.66 -0.69 33.01
C PRO A 357 -18.71 -0.16 34.45
N LYS A 358 -19.53 -0.75 35.32
CA LYS A 358 -19.76 -0.30 36.70
C LYS A 358 -18.76 -0.89 37.68
N THR A 359 -18.52 -2.21 37.60
CA THR A 359 -17.63 -2.92 38.52
C THR A 359 -16.19 -2.97 38.04
N LYS A 360 -15.94 -2.72 36.74
CA LYS A 360 -14.65 -2.93 36.06
C LYS A 360 -14.18 -4.40 36.10
N GLU A 361 -15.11 -5.33 36.31
CA GLU A 361 -14.83 -6.76 36.32
C GLU A 361 -15.10 -7.39 34.96
N VAL A 362 -14.35 -8.44 34.63
CA VAL A 362 -14.49 -9.20 33.40
C VAL A 362 -15.73 -10.08 33.46
N GLU A 363 -16.52 -10.03 32.40
CA GLU A 363 -17.73 -10.81 32.19
C GLU A 363 -17.49 -11.75 31.01
N VAL A 364 -17.81 -13.02 31.20
CA VAL A 364 -17.60 -14.08 30.19
C VAL A 364 -18.97 -14.58 29.76
N SER A 365 -19.21 -14.68 28.45
CA SER A 365 -20.47 -15.19 27.91
C SER A 365 -20.68 -16.64 28.32
N ASP A 366 -21.93 -17.02 28.58
CA ASP A 366 -22.30 -18.41 28.86
C ASP A 366 -22.09 -19.32 27.64
N ARG A 367 -21.77 -18.74 26.47
CA ARG A 367 -21.37 -19.47 25.28
C ARG A 367 -19.96 -20.08 25.36
N ILE A 368 -19.16 -19.65 26.33
CA ILE A 368 -17.82 -20.18 26.58
C ILE A 368 -17.91 -21.26 27.66
N GLY A 369 -17.73 -22.52 27.26
CA GLY A 369 -17.73 -23.66 28.19
C GLY A 369 -16.35 -24.04 28.75
N SER A 370 -15.26 -23.54 28.17
CA SER A 370 -13.90 -23.91 28.61
C SER A 370 -13.53 -23.23 29.93
N SER A 371 -12.99 -24.00 30.87
CA SER A 371 -12.46 -23.52 32.15
C SER A 371 -11.35 -22.49 31.99
N ASP A 372 -10.62 -22.55 30.88
CA ASP A 372 -9.45 -21.67 30.61
C ASP A 372 -9.86 -20.20 30.54
N TYR A 373 -11.09 -19.93 30.13
CA TYR A 373 -11.63 -18.57 30.01
C TYR A 373 -12.65 -18.25 31.10
N LEU A 374 -13.41 -19.25 31.59
CA LEU A 374 -14.35 -19.05 32.69
C LEU A 374 -13.66 -18.56 33.97
N CYS A 375 -12.40 -18.95 34.20
CA CYS A 375 -11.62 -18.45 35.33
C CYS A 375 -11.27 -16.95 35.25
N LEU A 376 -11.53 -16.30 34.12
CA LEU A 376 -11.34 -14.86 33.96
C LEU A 376 -12.55 -14.06 34.46
N ARG A 377 -13.71 -14.68 34.62
CA ARG A 377 -14.93 -14.02 35.11
C ARG A 377 -14.69 -13.44 36.51
N GLY A 378 -15.09 -12.19 36.72
CA GLY A 378 -14.92 -11.47 37.98
C GLY A 378 -13.52 -10.87 38.20
N LYS A 379 -12.56 -11.08 37.29
CA LYS A 379 -11.26 -10.40 37.41
C LYS A 379 -11.44 -8.91 37.17
N ALA A 380 -10.98 -8.08 38.11
CA ALA A 380 -10.97 -6.63 37.96
C ALA A 380 -9.83 -6.19 37.04
N ILE A 381 -10.11 -5.21 36.17
CA ILE A 381 -9.06 -4.53 35.40
C ILE A 381 -8.60 -3.25 36.14
N ALA A 382 -7.30 -2.97 36.10
CA ALA A 382 -6.72 -1.75 36.69
C ALA A 382 -6.62 -0.59 35.68
N ASP A 383 -6.78 -0.90 34.40
CA ASP A 383 -6.64 0.03 33.29
C ASP A 383 -7.69 1.15 33.31
N GLU A 384 -7.23 2.41 33.30
CA GLU A 384 -8.11 3.56 33.08
C GLU A 384 -8.64 3.57 31.64
N VAL A 385 -9.92 3.26 31.46
CA VAL A 385 -10.57 3.18 30.15
C VAL A 385 -11.81 4.06 30.10
N SER A 386 -12.13 4.51 28.89
CA SER A 386 -13.29 5.33 28.59
C SER A 386 -14.57 4.62 29.04
N GLN A 387 -15.32 5.27 29.92
CA GLN A 387 -16.60 4.76 30.41
C GLN A 387 -17.57 4.53 29.24
N LYS A 388 -17.69 5.52 28.35
CA LYS A 388 -18.55 5.44 27.16
C LYS A 388 -18.17 4.25 26.26
N SER A 389 -16.88 3.97 26.13
CA SER A 389 -16.41 2.85 25.31
C SER A 389 -16.81 1.52 25.91
N LEU A 390 -16.62 1.35 27.22
CA LEU A 390 -17.07 0.15 27.92
C LEU A 390 -18.58 -0.01 27.88
N ASP A 391 -19.34 1.07 28.08
CA ASP A 391 -20.81 1.02 28.01
C ASP A 391 -21.27 0.49 26.64
N PHE A 392 -20.72 1.04 25.55
CA PHE A 392 -21.02 0.59 24.19
C PHE A 392 -20.70 -0.90 23.97
N HIS A 393 -19.50 -1.33 24.34
CA HIS A 393 -19.08 -2.71 24.17
C HIS A 393 -19.93 -3.66 25.01
N PHE A 394 -20.22 -3.28 26.26
CA PHE A 394 -21.00 -4.08 27.20
C PHE A 394 -22.46 -4.21 26.79
N GLU A 395 -23.06 -3.17 26.22
CA GLU A 395 -24.41 -3.25 25.65
C GLU A 395 -24.50 -4.30 24.52
N ASN A 396 -23.50 -4.34 23.62
CA ASN A 396 -23.45 -5.34 22.55
C ASN A 396 -23.23 -6.75 23.09
N PHE A 397 -22.38 -6.90 24.12
CA PHE A 397 -22.23 -8.15 24.86
C PHE A 397 -23.55 -8.62 25.48
N GLN A 398 -24.33 -7.73 26.11
CA GLN A 398 -25.63 -8.10 26.70
C GLN A 398 -26.67 -8.46 25.64
N LYS A 399 -26.71 -7.74 24.50
CA LYS A 399 -27.61 -8.09 23.38
C LYS A 399 -27.35 -9.51 22.88
N GLN A 400 -26.08 -9.86 22.64
CA GLN A 400 -25.72 -11.22 22.22
C GLN A 400 -25.98 -12.28 23.29
N ARG A 401 -26.05 -11.90 24.56
CA ARG A 401 -26.42 -12.79 25.66
C ARG A 401 -27.94 -13.02 25.74
N LEU A 402 -28.74 -12.03 25.35
CA LEU A 402 -30.20 -12.11 25.33
C LEU A 402 -30.75 -12.85 24.11
N ASP A 403 -30.01 -12.87 23.00
CA ASP A 403 -30.34 -13.63 21.78
C ASP A 403 -30.07 -15.15 21.89
N LEU A 404 -29.83 -15.67 23.11
CA LEU A 404 -29.68 -17.11 23.32
C LEU A 404 -31.04 -17.83 23.22
N PRO A 405 -31.17 -18.87 22.38
CA PRO A 405 -32.31 -19.79 22.48
C PRO A 405 -32.37 -20.38 23.89
N ALA A 406 -33.58 -20.51 24.45
CA ALA A 406 -33.84 -20.95 25.84
C ALA A 406 -33.25 -22.32 26.23
N GLU A 407 -32.62 -23.04 25.30
CA GLU A 407 -31.99 -24.34 25.52
C GLU A 407 -30.60 -24.26 26.20
N TRP A 408 -29.95 -23.09 26.21
CA TRP A 408 -28.58 -22.92 26.78
C TRP A 408 -28.53 -22.26 28.17
N THR A 409 -29.66 -21.89 28.75
CA THR A 409 -29.72 -21.22 30.08
C THR A 409 -29.82 -22.19 31.26
N ARG A 410 -29.77 -23.52 31.03
CA ARG A 410 -29.81 -24.49 32.13
C ARG A 410 -28.39 -24.77 32.65
N PRO A 411 -28.12 -24.61 33.96
CA PRO A 411 -26.84 -25.01 34.53
C PRO A 411 -26.64 -26.52 34.33
N PRO A 412 -25.40 -26.99 34.13
CA PRO A 412 -25.13 -28.41 33.94
C PRO A 412 -25.60 -29.16 35.18
N THR A 413 -26.61 -30.02 35.01
CA THR A 413 -27.05 -30.93 36.04
C THR A 413 -25.89 -31.88 36.35
N ARG A 414 -25.34 -31.78 37.57
CA ARG A 414 -24.38 -32.74 38.08
C ARG A 414 -25.02 -34.13 37.99
N ARG A 415 -24.47 -35.02 37.16
CA ARG A 415 -24.80 -36.44 37.26
C ARG A 415 -24.24 -36.96 38.59
N PRO A 416 -25.02 -37.69 39.40
CA PRO A 416 -24.51 -38.33 40.60
C PRO A 416 -23.48 -39.41 40.23
N PRO A 417 -22.63 -39.82 41.19
CA PRO A 417 -21.43 -40.62 40.94
C PRO A 417 -21.69 -41.99 40.33
#